data_AF-W1XQX1-F1
#
_entry.id   AF-W1XQX1-F1
#
_cell.length_a   1.000
_cell.length_b   1.000
_cell.length_c   1.000
_cell.angle_alpha   90.00
_cell.angle_beta   90.00
_cell.angle_gamma   90.00
#
_symmetry.space_group_name_H-M   'P 1'
#
loop_
_entity.id
_entity.type
_entity.pdbx_description
1 polymer ?
#
loop_
_entity_poly.entity_id
_entity_poly.type
_entity_poly.pdbx_seq_one_letter_code
_entity_poly.pdbx_strand_id
1 'polypeptide(L)' 'RNGTFKYLSHVFNITKGNAHFVGGSYLPNLQLEAETNVSNYTIMLGVKGTVDHMDLSLSSNPTLSRKQ' A
#
# COMPACT_ATOMS: atom_id res chain seq x y z
N ARG A 1 15.70 -0.45 6.46
CA ARG A 1 15.67 0.23 5.14
C ARG A 1 14.24 0.67 4.92
N ASN A 2 14.02 1.95 4.59
CA ASN A 2 12.68 2.51 4.39
C ASN A 2 12.39 2.51 2.88
N GLY A 3 11.25 1.95 2.48
CA GLY A 3 10.78 1.95 1.09
C GLY A 3 9.57 2.86 0.92
N THR A 4 9.22 3.17 -0.31
CA THR A 4 8.05 4.00 -0.62
C THR A 4 7.18 3.32 -1.67
N PHE A 5 5.86 3.51 -1.57
CA PHE A 5 4.89 3.10 -2.58
C PHE A 5 4.16 4.34 -3.10
N LYS A 6 4.17 4.56 -4.41
CA LYS A 6 3.45 5.67 -5.03
C LYS A 6 2.09 5.21 -5.52
N TYR A 7 1.04 5.90 -5.10
CA TYR A 7 -0.32 5.67 -5.57
C TYR A 7 -1.03 7.00 -5.80
N LEU A 8 -1.59 7.18 -7.00
CA LEU A 8 -2.12 8.46 -7.47
C LEU A 8 -1.09 9.59 -7.27
N SER A 9 -1.49 10.68 -6.58
CA SER A 9 -0.66 11.84 -6.26
C SER A 9 0.13 11.72 -4.95
N HIS A 10 0.08 10.57 -4.26
CA HIS A 10 0.64 10.41 -2.92
C HIS A 10 1.77 9.37 -2.87
N VAL A 11 2.75 9.66 -2.01
CA VAL A 11 3.85 8.73 -1.68
C VAL A 11 3.60 8.22 -0.27
N PHE A 12 3.46 6.91 -0.15
CA PHE A 12 3.28 6.21 1.12
C PHE A 12 4.62 5.62 1.56
N ASN A 13 4.98 5.81 2.82
CA ASN A 13 6.14 5.16 3.43
C ASN A 13 5.77 3.73 3.79
N ILE A 14 6.53 2.75 3.30
CA ILE A 14 6.31 1.34 3.60
C ILE A 14 6.69 1.09 5.06
N THR A 15 5.73 0.63 5.85
CA THR A 15 5.92 0.28 7.27
C THR A 15 6.15 -1.22 7.45
N LYS A 16 5.54 -2.06 6.58
CA LYS A 16 5.82 -3.49 6.48
C LYS A 16 5.79 -3.94 5.03
N GLY A 17 6.64 -4.90 4.67
CA GLY A 17 6.65 -5.46 3.33
C GLY A 17 7.18 -6.87 3.28
N ASN A 18 6.48 -7.73 2.54
CA ASN A 18 6.91 -9.05 2.15
C ASN A 18 6.80 -9.18 0.62
N ALA A 19 7.78 -9.85 0.02
CA ALA A 19 7.76 -10.21 -1.39
C ALA A 19 8.02 -11.72 -1.51
N HIS A 20 7.04 -12.44 -2.04
CA HIS A 20 7.15 -13.88 -2.26
C HIS A 20 7.31 -14.18 -3.75
N PHE A 21 8.47 -14.74 -4.11
CA PHE A 21 8.76 -15.15 -5.49
C PHE A 21 8.37 -16.61 -5.68
N VAL A 22 7.54 -16.86 -6.69
CA VAL A 22 7.19 -18.22 -7.13
C VAL A 22 8.11 -18.58 -8.31
N GLY A 23 8.67 -19.79 -8.30
CA GLY A 23 9.57 -20.25 -9.35
C GLY A 23 8.95 -20.13 -10.74
N GLY A 24 9.70 -19.59 -11.71
CA GLY A 24 9.23 -19.37 -13.08
C GLY A 24 8.63 -17.98 -13.35
N SER A 25 8.50 -17.12 -12.34
CA SER A 25 8.08 -15.73 -12.49
C SER A 25 9.06 -14.76 -11.85
N TYR A 26 9.31 -13.64 -12.53
CA TYR A 26 10.05 -12.50 -11.97
C TYR A 26 9.14 -11.52 -11.21
N LEU A 27 7.82 -11.74 -11.24
CA LEU A 27 6.84 -10.92 -10.54
C LEU A 27 6.53 -11.55 -9.16
N PRO A 28 7.01 -10.96 -8.06
CA PRO A 28 6.67 -11.45 -6.73
C PRO A 28 5.22 -11.12 -6.41
N ASN A 29 4.60 -11.97 -5.60
CA ASN A 29 3.40 -11.58 -4.86
C ASN A 29 3.83 -10.66 -3.71
N LEU A 30 3.39 -9.41 -3.74
CA LEU A 30 3.68 -8.41 -2.74
C LEU A 30 2.60 -8.43 -1.66
N GLN A 31 3.02 -8.25 -0.41
CA GLN A 31 2.15 -7.89 0.69
C GLN A 31 2.77 -6.74 1.45
N LEU A 32 2.24 -5.53 1.28
CA LEU A 32 2.77 -4.30 1.84
C LEU A 32 1.73 -3.58 2.71
N GLU A 33 2.21 -3.02 3.81
CA GLU A 33 1.51 -1.98 4.57
C GLU A 33 2.33 -0.69 4.42
N ALA A 34 1.66 0.41 4.09
CA ALA A 34 2.30 1.71 3.93
C ALA A 34 1.40 2.85 4.44
N GLU A 35 1.98 3.98 4.81
CA GLU A 35 1.24 5.12 5.34
C GLU A 35 1.71 6.46 4.79
N THR A 36 0.79 7.42 4.71
CA THR A 36 1.11 8.83 4.45
C THR A 36 0.24 9.72 5.32
N ASN A 37 0.76 10.88 5.71
CA ASN A 37 -0.03 11.89 6.39
C ASN A 37 -0.61 12.89 5.37
N VAL A 38 -1.91 13.13 5.45
CA VAL A 38 -2.63 14.12 4.63
C VAL A 38 -3.44 15.00 5.58
N SER A 39 -3.05 16.26 5.70
CA SER A 39 -3.64 17.21 6.66
C SER A 39 -3.62 16.63 8.09
N ASN A 40 -4.78 16.34 8.66
CA ASN A 40 -4.99 15.80 10.00
C ASN A 40 -5.31 14.30 10.01
N TYR A 41 -5.08 13.60 8.89
CA TYR A 41 -5.35 12.17 8.73
C TYR A 41 -4.07 11.40 8.41
N THR A 42 -3.90 10.26 9.05
CA THR A 42 -2.99 9.22 8.56
C THR A 42 -3.77 8.31 7.63
N ILE A 43 -3.32 8.20 6.38
CA ILE A 43 -3.90 7.30 5.39
C ILE A 43 -3.05 6.04 5.35
N MET A 44 -3.67 4.89 5.62
CA MET A 44 -3.02 3.58 5.53
C MET A 44 -3.40 2.90 4.21
N LEU A 45 -2.39 2.41 3.50
CA LEU A 45 -2.48 1.67 2.25
C LEU A 45 -2.07 0.22 2.47
N GLY A 46 -2.96 -0.71 2.17
CA GLY A 46 -2.65 -2.13 2.04
C GLY A 46 -2.49 -2.50 0.56
N VAL A 47 -1.41 -3.19 0.22
CA VAL A 47 -1.14 -3.70 -1.13
C VAL A 47 -0.99 -5.21 -1.08
N LYS A 48 -1.72 -5.95 -1.92
CA LYS A 48 -1.59 -7.40 -2.04
C LYS A 48 -1.59 -7.83 -3.50
N GLY A 49 -0.76 -8.80 -3.87
CA GLY A 49 -0.77 -9.39 -5.22
C GLY A 49 0.46 -9.04 -6.04
N THR A 50 0.45 -9.46 -7.31
CA THR A 50 1.53 -9.18 -8.27
C THR A 50 1.36 -7.80 -8.88
N VAL A 51 2.41 -7.23 -9.47
CA VAL A 51 2.37 -5.87 -10.04
C VAL A 51 1.31 -5.67 -11.14
N ASP A 52 0.93 -6.73 -11.83
CA ASP A 52 -0.11 -6.79 -12.86
C ASP A 52 -1.52 -7.07 -12.29
N HIS A 53 -1.62 -7.59 -11.06
CA HIS A 53 -2.88 -7.93 -10.38
C HIS A 53 -2.85 -7.49 -8.90
N MET A 54 -2.66 -6.18 -8.67
CA MET A 54 -2.65 -5.62 -7.32
C MET A 54 -4.07 -5.36 -6.80
N ASP A 55 -4.34 -5.87 -5.60
CA ASP A 55 -5.47 -5.49 -4.76
C ASP A 55 -5.01 -4.40 -3.78
N LEU A 56 -5.73 -3.28 -3.77
CA LEU A 56 -5.38 -2.08 -3.00
C LEU A 56 -6.52 -1.75 -2.04
N SER A 57 -6.18 -1.56 -0.77
CA SER A 57 -7.11 -1.07 0.25
C SER A 57 -6.61 0.22 0.86
N LEU A 58 -7.53 1.16 1.09
CA LEU A 58 -7.26 2.45 1.71
C LEU A 58 -8.14 2.61 2.94
N SER A 59 -7.53 3.07 4.03
CA SER A 59 -8.22 3.46 5.25
C SER A 59 -7.57 4.71 5.83
N SER A 60 -8.24 5.37 6.77
CA SER A 60 -7.72 6.56 7.42
C SER A 60 -7.92 6.52 8.92
N ASN A 61 -7.05 7.23 9.64
CA ASN A 61 -7.21 7.53 11.05
C ASN A 61 -7.09 9.06 11.27
N PRO A 62 -8.13 9.75 11.78
CA PRO A 62 -9.47 9.24 12.09
C PRO A 62 -10.21 8.68 10.86
N THR A 63 -11.17 7.79 11.08
CA THR A 63 -11.93 7.14 9.99
C THR A 63 -12.71 8.16 9.18
N LEU A 64 -12.44 8.24 7.88
CA LEU A 64 -13.23 9.01 6.92
C LEU A 64 -14.42 8.15 6.50
N SER A 65 -15.63 8.58 6.83
CA SER A 65 -16.81 8.02 6.18
C SER A 65 -16.91 8.59 4.77
N ARG A 66 -17.23 7.74 3.80
CA ARG A 66 -17.66 8.21 2.49
C ARG A 66 -18.93 9.02 2.72
N LYS A 67 -18.88 10.35 2.54
CA LYS A 67 -20.10 11.14 2.43
C LYS A 67 -20.85 10.58 1.20
N GLN A 68 -22.02 10.00 1.43
CA GLN A 68 -22.92 9.55 0.38
C GLN A 68 -23.49 10.75 -0.38
#